data_AF-A0A8S2AFU6-F1
#
_entry.id   AF-A0A8S2AFU6-F1
#
_cell.length_a   1.000
_cell.length_b   1.000
_cell.length_c   1.000
_cell.angle_alpha   90.00
_cell.angle_beta   90.00
_cell.angle_gamma   90.00
#
_symmetry.space_group_name_H-M   'P 1'
#
loop_
_entity.id
_entity.type
_entity.pdbx_description
1 polymer ?
#
loop_
_entity_poly.entity_id
_entity_poly.type
_entity_poly.pdbx_seq_one_letter_code
_entity_poly.pdbx_strand_id
1 'polypeptide(L)'
;MEKLVKFDILCPNSMVGLLKGKNQTNINRIRRETTAVVYTTESARYTTVTVSSLEKQLDDGSPAIDAALAILRYCLETINYERFKLTLLVEGKYRNDLGEDFFGQWNQQTLTVITLNDLNGDTIVEFFGGNHGIRNALLLFMRNLRNKFFD
;
A
#
# COMPACT_ATOMS: atom_id res chain seq x y z
N MET A 1 -16.64 12.46 -12.28
CA MET A 1 -17.18 12.04 -10.97
C MET A 1 -15.99 11.79 -10.05
N GLU A 2 -16.04 12.30 -8.82
CA GLU A 2 -15.01 12.02 -7.82
C GLU A 2 -15.32 10.71 -7.09
N LYS A 3 -14.29 9.96 -6.74
CA LYS A 3 -14.38 8.72 -5.98
C LYS A 3 -13.38 8.73 -4.84
N LEU A 4 -13.77 8.13 -3.73
CA LEU A 4 -12.86 7.91 -2.60
C LEU A 4 -11.94 6.74 -2.93
N VAL A 5 -10.69 7.03 -3.26
CA VAL A 5 -9.62 6.04 -3.40
C VAL A 5 -9.05 5.80 -2.02
N LYS A 6 -8.94 4.53 -1.61
CA LYS A 6 -8.45 4.14 -0.29
C LYS A 6 -7.51 2.94 -0.38
N PHE A 7 -6.40 2.98 0.36
CA PHE A 7 -5.52 1.83 0.54
C PHE A 7 -5.21 1.61 2.02
N ASP A 8 -5.17 0.35 2.44
CA ASP A 8 -4.81 -0.04 3.80
C ASP A 8 -3.47 -0.78 3.76
N ILE A 9 -2.46 -0.24 4.45
CA ILE A 9 -1.12 -0.83 4.54
C ILE A 9 -0.98 -1.45 5.93
N LEU A 10 -0.65 -2.74 6.02
CA LEU A 10 -0.40 -3.41 7.29
C LEU A 10 1.05 -3.18 7.71
N CYS A 11 1.24 -2.23 8.61
CA CYS A 11 2.56 -1.82 9.08
C CYS A 11 2.95 -2.64 10.32
N PRO A 12 4.18 -3.19 10.39
CA PRO A 12 4.67 -3.83 11.60
C PRO A 12 4.61 -2.88 12.81
N ASN A 13 4.13 -3.37 13.95
CA ASN A 13 4.04 -2.56 15.18
C ASN A 13 5.41 -2.01 15.63
N SER A 14 6.51 -2.70 15.31
CA SER A 14 7.88 -2.23 15.57
C SER A 14 8.28 -1.01 14.73
N MET A 15 7.60 -0.76 13.61
CA MET A 15 7.95 0.29 12.66
C MET A 15 7.03 1.51 12.73
N VAL A 16 5.84 1.38 13.33
CA VAL A 16 4.85 2.47 13.43
C VAL A 16 5.42 3.74 14.10
N GLY A 17 6.32 3.58 15.07
CA GLY A 17 6.99 4.71 15.72
C GLY A 17 7.83 5.54 14.75
N LEU A 18 8.52 4.89 13.81
CA LEU A 18 9.29 5.55 12.75
C LEU A 18 8.37 6.27 11.75
N LEU A 19 7.27 5.62 11.36
CA LEU A 19 6.25 6.19 10.50
C LEU A 19 5.64 7.46 11.09
N LYS A 20 5.21 7.41 12.37
CA LYS A 20 4.64 8.57 13.06
C LYS A 20 5.71 9.65 13.24
N GLY A 21 6.90 9.27 13.68
CA GLY A 21 7.97 10.19 14.07
C GLY A 21 7.64 10.93 15.37
N LYS A 22 8.65 11.59 15.95
CA LYS A 22 8.47 12.39 17.18
C LYS A 22 7.39 13.45 16.96
N ASN A 23 6.42 13.55 17.86
CA ASN A 23 5.28 14.47 17.75
C ASN A 23 4.51 14.36 16.40
N GLN A 24 4.43 13.14 15.84
CA GLN A 24 3.78 12.88 14.54
C GLN A 24 4.39 13.63 13.35
N THR A 25 5.65 14.07 13.45
CA THR A 25 6.29 14.92 12.42
C THR A 25 6.31 14.26 11.03
N ASN A 26 6.59 12.96 10.97
CA ASN A 26 6.74 12.24 9.69
C ASN A 26 5.39 12.03 9.01
N ILE A 27 4.39 11.51 9.74
CA ILE A 27 3.05 11.29 9.19
C ILE A 27 2.36 12.62 8.82
N ASN A 28 2.57 13.69 9.59
CA ASN A 28 2.06 15.02 9.26
C ASN A 28 2.72 15.61 8.02
N ARG A 29 4.02 15.35 7.82
CA ARG A 29 4.71 15.75 6.60
C ARG A 29 4.13 15.03 5.38
N ILE A 30 3.91 13.71 5.46
CA ILE A 30 3.29 12.93 4.37
C ILE A 30 1.91 13.49 4.02
N ARG A 31 1.04 13.71 5.03
CA ARG A 31 -0.29 14.32 4.83
C ARG A 31 -0.21 15.66 4.08
N ARG A 32 0.75 16.53 4.44
CA ARG A 32 0.92 17.84 3.79
C ARG A 32 1.48 17.74 2.37
N GLU A 33 2.50 16.91 2.17
CA GLU A 33 3.19 16.77 0.88
C GLU A 33 2.31 16.07 -0.17
N THR A 34 1.44 15.16 0.26
CA THR A 34 0.64 14.32 -0.65
C THR A 34 -0.83 14.71 -0.69
N THR A 35 -1.28 15.62 0.18
CA THR A 35 -2.68 16.03 0.40
C THR A 35 -3.67 14.92 0.76
N ALA A 36 -3.21 13.67 0.86
CA ALA A 36 -4.02 12.53 1.28
C ALA A 36 -4.35 12.57 2.77
N VAL A 37 -5.51 12.01 3.10
CA VAL A 37 -5.87 11.69 4.48
C VAL A 37 -5.13 10.41 4.87
N VAL A 38 -4.32 10.49 5.94
CA VAL A 38 -3.58 9.35 6.47
C VAL A 38 -3.94 9.17 7.95
N TYR A 39 -4.33 7.97 8.38
CA TYR A 39 -4.52 7.65 9.79
C TYR A 39 -4.09 6.22 10.12
N THR A 40 -3.96 5.93 11.41
CA THR A 40 -3.46 4.63 11.89
C THR A 40 -4.45 4.01 12.86
N THR A 41 -4.73 2.71 12.68
CA THR A 41 -5.53 1.90 13.60
C THR A 41 -4.65 0.77 14.13
N GLU A 42 -4.37 0.81 15.42
CA GLU A 42 -3.48 -0.16 16.07
C GLU A 42 -4.23 -1.46 16.39
N SER A 43 -3.58 -2.59 16.17
CA SER A 43 -4.07 -3.91 16.58
C SER A 43 -2.93 -4.74 17.19
N ALA A 44 -3.29 -5.88 17.78
CA ALA A 44 -2.31 -6.78 18.40
C ALA A 44 -1.25 -7.31 17.41
N ARG A 45 -1.57 -7.43 16.12
CA ARG A 45 -0.66 -8.01 15.11
C ARG A 45 0.05 -6.95 14.29
N TYR A 46 -0.69 -5.96 13.81
CA TYR A 46 -0.19 -4.90 12.93
C TYR A 46 -0.87 -3.58 13.23
N THR A 47 -0.25 -2.48 12.83
CA THR A 47 -0.93 -1.19 12.74
C THR A 47 -1.38 -1.01 11.30
N THR A 48 -2.69 -0.92 11.08
CA THR A 48 -3.22 -0.57 9.76
C THR A 48 -3.01 0.92 9.53
N VAL A 49 -2.35 1.27 8.44
CA VAL A 49 -2.15 2.63 7.98
C VAL A 49 -3.07 2.84 6.79
N THR A 50 -4.17 3.55 7.02
CA THR A 50 -5.11 3.89 5.97
C THR A 50 -4.66 5.18 5.30
N VAL A 51 -4.57 5.15 3.97
CA VAL A 51 -4.47 6.34 3.12
C VAL A 51 -5.74 6.47 2.29
N SER A 52 -6.23 7.69 2.13
CA SER A 52 -7.38 7.94 1.26
C SER A 52 -7.39 9.34 0.68
N SER A 53 -8.02 9.49 -0.48
CA SER A 53 -8.21 10.77 -1.15
C SER A 53 -9.48 10.75 -2.02
N LEU A 54 -10.12 11.90 -2.17
CA LEU A 54 -11.12 12.12 -3.20
C LEU A 54 -10.39 12.44 -4.51
N GLU A 55 -10.56 11.58 -5.51
CA GLU A 55 -9.81 11.66 -6.77
C GLU A 55 -10.75 11.61 -7.97
N LYS A 56 -10.31 12.16 -9.11
CA LYS A 56 -10.98 12.02 -10.40
C LYS A 56 -10.21 11.05 -11.28
N GLN A 57 -10.95 10.30 -12.10
CA GLN A 57 -10.36 9.28 -12.98
C GLN A 57 -9.29 9.85 -13.92
N LEU A 58 -9.53 11.05 -14.46
CA LEU A 58 -8.70 11.71 -15.47
C LEU A 58 -7.55 12.55 -14.88
N ASP A 59 -7.41 12.63 -13.56
CA ASP A 59 -6.28 13.33 -12.96
C ASP A 59 -5.01 12.50 -13.16
N ASP A 60 -3.93 13.14 -13.60
CA ASP A 60 -2.63 12.49 -13.84
C ASP A 60 -1.95 12.00 -12.55
N GLY A 61 -2.42 12.48 -11.40
CA GLY A 61 -1.89 12.16 -10.07
C GLY A 61 -2.87 11.39 -9.20
N SER A 62 -2.32 10.73 -8.19
CA SER A 62 -3.11 10.08 -7.15
C SER A 62 -2.48 10.35 -5.78
N PRO A 63 -3.02 11.34 -5.04
CA PRO A 63 -2.65 11.61 -3.65
C PRO A 63 -2.56 10.34 -2.78
N ALA A 64 -3.50 9.40 -2.95
CA ALA A 64 -3.49 8.15 -2.19
C ALA A 64 -2.29 7.26 -2.54
N ILE A 65 -1.92 7.16 -3.83
CA ILE A 65 -0.73 6.41 -4.27
C ILE A 65 0.55 7.09 -3.79
N ASP A 66 0.64 8.41 -3.93
CA ASP A 66 1.82 9.18 -3.50
C ASP A 66 2.06 9.04 -1.99
N ALA A 67 0.99 9.10 -1.19
CA ALA A 67 1.03 8.83 0.24
C ALA A 67 1.49 7.42 0.56
N ALA A 68 0.93 6.41 -0.12
CA ALA A 68 1.34 5.02 0.09
C ALA A 68 2.81 4.77 -0.24
N LEU A 69 3.31 5.34 -1.35
CA LEU A 69 4.73 5.26 -1.73
C LEU A 69 5.65 5.98 -0.74
N ALA A 70 5.18 7.06 -0.11
CA ALA A 70 5.91 7.77 0.93
C ALA A 70 5.92 6.99 2.26
N ILE A 71 4.87 6.21 2.53
CA ILE A 71 4.72 5.35 3.71
C ILE A 71 5.57 4.08 3.58
N LEU A 72 5.74 3.54 2.36
CA LEU A 72 6.48 2.29 2.10
C LEU A 72 7.80 2.21 2.88
N ARG A 73 8.62 3.26 2.88
CA ARG A 73 9.92 3.27 3.59
C ARG A 73 9.83 3.03 5.10
N TYR A 74 8.66 3.23 5.70
CA TYR A 74 8.41 3.05 7.13
C TYR A 74 7.65 1.75 7.45
N CYS A 75 7.12 1.04 6.46
CA CYS A 75 6.35 -0.18 6.70
C CYS A 75 6.94 -1.42 6.02
N LEU A 76 8.15 -1.30 5.46
CA LEU A 76 8.94 -2.45 5.02
C LEU A 76 9.47 -3.22 6.24
N GLU A 77 9.11 -4.50 6.32
CA GLU A 77 9.69 -5.43 7.28
C GLU A 77 10.95 -6.05 6.68
N THR A 78 12.09 -5.96 7.37
CA THR A 78 13.32 -6.64 6.97
C THR A 78 13.20 -8.14 7.21
N ILE A 79 13.27 -8.95 6.15
CA ILE A 79 13.28 -10.42 6.25
C ILE A 79 14.72 -10.91 6.40
N ASN A 80 15.63 -10.36 5.61
CA ASN A 80 17.07 -10.59 5.67
C ASN A 80 17.80 -9.33 5.15
N TYR A 81 19.13 -9.37 5.06
CA TYR A 81 19.95 -8.20 4.72
C TYR A 81 19.53 -7.46 3.44
N GLU A 82 18.96 -8.14 2.44
CA GLU A 82 18.63 -7.54 1.13
C GLU A 82 17.16 -7.65 0.75
N ARG A 83 16.36 -8.41 1.52
CA ARG A 83 14.94 -8.65 1.21
C ARG A 83 14.02 -8.11 2.28
N PHE A 84 12.95 -7.51 1.79
CA PHE A 84 11.91 -6.89 2.58
C PHE A 84 10.56 -7.52 2.27
N LYS A 85 9.62 -7.32 3.18
CA LYS A 85 8.20 -7.60 3.01
C LYS A 85 7.40 -6.31 3.13
N LEU A 86 6.42 -6.13 2.26
CA LEU A 86 5.34 -5.15 2.44
C LEU A 86 4.00 -5.91 2.41
N THR A 87 3.06 -5.51 3.27
CA THR A 87 1.74 -6.14 3.32
C THR A 87 0.65 -5.08 3.15
N LEU A 88 -0.30 -5.34 2.27
CA LEU A 88 -1.51 -4.54 2.07
C LEU A 88 -2.74 -5.34 2.46
N LEU A 89 -3.78 -4.61 2.87
CA LEU A 89 -5.14 -5.13 3.00
C LEU A 89 -6.00 -4.51 1.90
N VAL A 90 -6.69 -5.36 1.15
CA VAL A 90 -7.58 -4.97 0.06
C VAL A 90 -8.97 -5.50 0.37
N GLU A 91 -9.98 -4.64 0.20
CA GLU A 91 -11.37 -5.04 0.39
C GLU A 91 -11.72 -6.24 -0.48
N GLY A 92 -12.41 -7.23 0.09
CA GLY A 92 -12.72 -8.49 -0.59
C GLY A 92 -13.43 -8.38 -1.92
N LYS A 93 -14.20 -7.30 -2.13
CA LYS A 93 -14.89 -7.04 -3.39
C LYS A 93 -13.93 -6.93 -4.59
N TYR A 94 -12.67 -6.56 -4.35
CA TYR A 94 -11.64 -6.45 -5.39
C TYR A 94 -10.83 -7.75 -5.56
N ARG A 95 -11.08 -8.81 -4.76
CA ARG A 95 -10.31 -10.07 -4.79
C ARG A 95 -10.21 -10.70 -6.18
N ASN A 96 -11.30 -10.62 -6.95
CA ASN A 96 -11.37 -11.19 -8.30
C ASN A 96 -10.62 -10.33 -9.34
N ASP A 97 -10.46 -9.03 -9.07
CA ASP A 97 -9.66 -8.14 -9.90
C ASP A 97 -8.14 -8.35 -9.72
N LEU A 98 -7.74 -9.09 -8.68
CA LEU A 98 -6.34 -9.42 -8.36
C LEU A 98 -5.91 -10.79 -8.94
N GLY A 99 -6.51 -11.29 -10.03
CA GLY A 99 -6.34 -12.66 -10.54
C GLY A 99 -4.96 -13.03 -11.14
N GLU A 100 -4.81 -14.27 -11.62
CA GLU A 100 -3.50 -14.86 -12.01
C GLU A 100 -2.76 -14.18 -13.18
N ASP A 101 -3.49 -13.64 -14.17
CA ASP A 101 -2.90 -12.89 -15.30
C ASP A 101 -2.15 -11.63 -14.84
N PHE A 102 -2.44 -11.16 -13.64
CA PHE A 102 -1.92 -9.94 -13.03
C PHE A 102 -0.51 -10.11 -12.47
N PHE A 103 -0.16 -11.30 -11.97
CA PHE A 103 1.13 -11.54 -11.29
C PHE A 103 2.21 -12.08 -12.21
N GLY A 104 1.84 -12.81 -13.27
CA GLY A 104 2.80 -13.37 -14.23
C GLY A 104 3.67 -12.29 -14.90
N GLN A 105 3.07 -11.16 -15.28
CA GLN A 105 3.80 -10.04 -15.90
C GLN A 105 4.61 -9.23 -14.88
N TRP A 106 4.07 -8.98 -13.69
CA TRP A 106 4.73 -8.11 -12.71
C TRP A 106 5.85 -8.77 -11.93
N ASN A 107 5.76 -10.07 -11.64
CA ASN A 107 6.85 -10.79 -10.97
C ASN A 107 8.13 -10.76 -11.83
N GLN A 108 7.99 -10.82 -13.16
CA GLN A 108 9.11 -10.71 -14.10
C GLN A 108 9.66 -9.27 -14.20
N GLN A 109 8.77 -8.26 -14.20
CA GLN A 109 9.17 -6.85 -14.36
C GLN A 109 9.77 -6.23 -13.09
N THR A 110 9.37 -6.69 -11.91
CA THR A 110 9.70 -6.03 -10.64
C THR A 110 10.68 -6.80 -9.76
N LEU A 111 11.03 -8.05 -10.14
CA LEU A 111 11.82 -8.97 -9.31
C LEU A 111 11.25 -9.10 -7.88
N THR A 112 9.93 -8.97 -7.75
CA THR A 112 9.19 -9.07 -6.51
C THR A 112 8.24 -10.25 -6.61
N VAL A 113 8.18 -11.08 -5.57
CA VAL A 113 7.20 -12.15 -5.46
C VAL A 113 5.98 -11.58 -4.75
N ILE A 114 4.81 -11.70 -5.37
CA ILE A 114 3.55 -11.26 -4.79
C ILE A 114 2.71 -12.49 -4.44
N THR A 115 2.17 -12.54 -3.22
CA THR A 115 1.25 -13.59 -2.77
C THR A 115 -0.05 -12.99 -2.27
N LEU A 116 -1.14 -13.74 -2.44
CA LEU A 116 -2.48 -13.38 -1.96
C LEU A 116 -2.94 -14.38 -0.91
N ASN A 117 -3.52 -13.87 0.17
CA ASN A 117 -4.17 -14.67 1.21
C ASN A 117 -5.51 -14.01 1.58
N ASP A 118 -6.54 -14.78 1.86
CA ASP A 118 -7.83 -14.22 2.28
C ASP A 118 -7.89 -14.15 3.82
N LEU A 119 -8.36 -13.03 4.36
CA LEU A 119 -8.53 -12.80 5.80
C LEU A 119 -9.88 -12.12 6.06
N ASN A 120 -10.78 -12.80 6.77
CA ASN A 120 -12.07 -12.23 7.21
C ASN A 120 -12.92 -11.61 6.09
N GLY A 121 -12.84 -12.17 4.88
CA GLY A 121 -13.54 -11.66 3.71
C GLY A 121 -12.77 -10.57 2.95
N ASP A 122 -11.65 -10.09 3.46
CA ASP A 122 -10.70 -9.22 2.75
C ASP A 122 -9.52 -10.02 2.19
N THR A 123 -8.68 -9.36 1.39
CA THR A 123 -7.49 -9.96 0.78
C THR A 123 -6.22 -9.29 1.31
N ILE A 124 -5.34 -10.10 1.87
CA ILE A 124 -3.97 -9.73 2.19
C ILE A 124 -3.12 -9.90 0.94
N VAL A 125 -2.41 -8.84 0.57
CA VAL A 125 -1.42 -8.85 -0.53
C VAL A 125 -0.04 -8.66 0.07
N GLU A 126 0.85 -9.62 -0.12
CA GLU A 126 2.21 -9.57 0.39
C GLU A 126 3.21 -9.45 -0.75
N PHE A 127 4.13 -8.49 -0.65
CA PHE A 127 5.19 -8.23 -1.61
C PHE A 127 6.53 -8.61 -0.99
N PHE A 128 7.28 -9.49 -1.63
CA PHE A 128 8.58 -9.98 -1.17
C PHE A 128 9.66 -9.67 -2.20
N GLY A 129 10.69 -8.92 -1.81
CA GLY A 129 11.76 -8.55 -2.74
C GLY A 129 12.72 -7.50 -2.21
N GLY A 130 13.55 -6.96 -3.09
CA GLY A 130 14.36 -5.79 -2.79
C GLY A 130 13.50 -4.51 -2.73
N ASN A 131 13.98 -3.48 -2.04
CA ASN A 131 13.25 -2.22 -1.86
C ASN A 131 12.78 -1.59 -3.19
N HIS A 132 13.66 -1.50 -4.18
CA HIS A 132 13.32 -0.97 -5.51
C HIS A 132 12.24 -1.81 -6.22
N GLY A 133 12.33 -3.15 -6.11
CA GLY A 133 11.35 -4.06 -6.67
C GLY A 133 9.97 -3.87 -6.04
N ILE A 134 9.90 -3.89 -4.71
CA ILE A 134 8.64 -3.69 -3.98
C ILE A 134 8.05 -2.32 -4.28
N ARG A 135 8.86 -1.26 -4.37
CA ARG A 135 8.38 0.07 -4.71
C ARG A 135 7.71 0.10 -6.08
N ASN A 136 8.33 -0.51 -7.09
CA ASN A 136 7.76 -0.57 -8.43
C ASN A 136 6.51 -1.45 -8.49
N ALA A 137 6.54 -2.60 -7.82
CA ALA A 137 5.39 -3.48 -7.69
C ALA A 137 4.20 -2.78 -7.01
N LEU A 138 4.46 -2.05 -5.92
CA LEU A 138 3.44 -1.28 -5.20
C LEU A 138 2.80 -0.20 -6.09
N LEU A 139 3.62 0.56 -6.82
CA LEU A 139 3.13 1.61 -7.72
C LEU A 139 2.21 1.04 -8.79
N LEU A 140 2.64 -0.03 -9.47
CA LEU A 140 1.83 -0.68 -10.50
C LEU A 140 0.55 -1.25 -9.90
N PHE A 141 0.66 -1.91 -8.72
CA PHE A 141 -0.47 -2.46 -7.97
C PHE A 141 -1.53 -1.44 -7.68
N MET A 142 -1.13 -0.34 -7.05
CA MET A 142 -2.07 0.69 -6.64
C MET A 142 -2.65 1.45 -7.82
N ARG A 143 -1.91 1.62 -8.93
CA ARG A 143 -2.47 2.20 -10.16
C ARG A 143 -3.58 1.35 -10.74
N ASN A 144 -3.38 0.03 -10.78
CA ASN A 144 -4.41 -0.86 -11.29
C ASN A 144 -5.63 -0.90 -10.35
N LEU A 145 -5.39 -1.09 -9.05
CA LEU A 145 -6.46 -1.10 -8.05
C LEU A 145 -7.21 0.24 -8.01
N ARG A 146 -6.53 1.38 -8.18
CA ARG A 146 -7.14 2.71 -8.28
C ARG A 146 -8.21 2.77 -9.37
N ASN A 147 -7.95 2.19 -10.55
CA ASN A 147 -8.91 2.22 -11.66
C ASN A 147 -10.23 1.52 -11.29
N LYS A 148 -10.17 0.49 -10.44
CA LYS A 148 -11.34 -0.24 -9.94
C LYS A 148 -12.28 0.57 -9.04
N PHE A 149 -11.83 1.70 -8.50
CA PHE A 149 -12.71 2.62 -7.76
C PHE A 149 -13.60 3.46 -8.69
N PHE A 150 -13.26 3.54 -9.97
CA PHE A 150 -13.95 4.33 -10.98
C PHE A 150 -14.80 3.51 -11.95
N ASP A 151 -14.63 2.18 -11.95
CA ASP A 151 -15.52 1.21 -12.59
C ASP A 151 -16.91 1.21 -11.90
#